data_AF-A0A954PR85-F1
#
_entry.id   AF-A0A954PR85-F1
#
_cell.length_a   1.000
_cell.length_b   1.000
_cell.length_c   1.000
_cell.angle_alpha   90.00
_cell.angle_beta   90.00
_cell.angle_gamma   90.00
#
_symmetry.space_group_name_H-M   'P 1'
#
loop_
_entity.id
_entity.type
_entity.pdbx_description
1 polymer ?
#
loop_
_entity_poly.entity_id
_entity_poly.type
_entity_poly.pdbx_seq_one_letter_code
_entity_poly.pdbx_strand_id
1 'polypeptide(L)'
;RLRVVKYRGTTHGTNEYPFLIDSDGISILPLTSLRLQHEVTQERISSGVPRLDEMLGGKGYYRGSSVLLSGTAGSGKTSLAAHFADAACARGERVLYFAFEESPNQIMRNLASVGFDLRQWVERDLLRFHALRATLHGLEMHLVNFHKLVSQFEPQVVIVDPISSLLAGGGWQDANAVVTRLIDYLKVEGITAMFTNLTDGDATLEKTSLNISSVVDSWLLLRDVELGGERNRVMYILKSRGMAHSNQLREFLLTGQGVQLRDAYLGPEGVLTGSMRLAQEQREQAQELAVRQQAERQRRELERKRAVLEAHIERLRNDFQFEEEETERTLSEIAVRQRANLASQAEMAASRHSSKEFKND
;
A
#
# COMPACT_ATOMS: atom_id res chain seq x y z
N ARG A 1 20.96 -21.75 38.25
CA ARG A 1 21.55 -20.40 38.09
C ARG A 1 22.99 -20.40 38.61
N LEU A 2 23.89 -19.69 37.94
CA LEU A 2 25.33 -19.61 38.23
C LEU A 2 25.66 -18.18 38.70
N ARG A 3 26.49 -18.04 39.74
CA ARG A 3 26.91 -16.74 40.25
C ARG A 3 28.39 -16.78 40.64
N VAL A 4 29.15 -15.78 40.20
CA VAL A 4 30.53 -15.60 40.66
C VAL A 4 30.49 -14.76 41.95
N VAL A 5 30.72 -15.40 43.10
CA VAL A 5 30.67 -14.72 44.41
C VAL A 5 31.91 -13.86 44.64
N LYS A 6 33.08 -14.35 44.23
CA LYS A 6 34.36 -13.66 44.37
C LYS A 6 35.33 -14.08 43.26
N TYR A 7 36.09 -13.12 42.74
CA TYR A 7 37.27 -13.38 41.93
C TYR A 7 38.40 -12.47 42.43
N ARG A 8 39.45 -13.05 43.01
CA ARG A 8 40.52 -12.25 43.64
C ARG A 8 41.40 -11.64 42.55
N GLY A 9 41.58 -10.31 42.60
CA GLY A 9 42.52 -9.59 41.73
C GLY A 9 41.92 -8.96 40.47
N THR A 10 40.64 -9.19 40.17
CA THR A 10 39.94 -8.51 39.07
C THR A 10 38.48 -8.24 39.44
N THR A 11 37.78 -7.46 38.62
CA THR A 11 36.33 -7.32 38.71
C THR A 11 35.64 -8.55 38.10
N HIS A 12 34.45 -8.86 38.61
CA HIS A 12 33.58 -9.91 38.09
C HIS A 12 32.12 -9.46 38.14
N GLY A 13 31.26 -10.07 37.32
CA GLY A 13 29.82 -9.81 37.36
C GLY A 13 29.19 -10.35 38.65
N THR A 14 28.40 -9.52 39.33
CA THR A 14 27.79 -9.87 40.63
C THR A 14 26.40 -10.52 40.51
N ASN A 15 25.85 -10.56 39.30
CA ASN A 15 24.50 -11.04 38.99
C ASN A 15 24.42 -12.57 38.95
N GLU A 16 23.20 -13.10 39.07
CA GLU A 16 22.90 -14.50 38.79
C GLU A 16 22.66 -14.70 37.29
N TYR A 17 23.33 -15.70 36.72
CA TYR A 17 23.25 -16.06 35.31
C TYR A 17 22.42 -17.34 35.15
N PRO A 18 21.36 -17.33 34.32
CA PRO A 18 20.74 -18.59 33.92
C PRO A 18 21.73 -19.38 33.05
N PHE A 19 21.74 -20.68 33.24
CA PHE A 19 22.56 -21.60 32.45
C PHE A 19 21.79 -22.88 32.20
N LEU A 20 22.16 -23.57 31.13
CA LEU A 20 21.60 -24.84 30.70
C LEU A 20 22.74 -25.87 30.65
N ILE A 21 22.47 -27.10 31.10
CA ILE A 21 23.37 -28.24 30.90
C ILE A 21 22.72 -29.15 29.86
N ASP A 22 23.39 -29.37 28.75
CA ASP A 22 22.95 -30.31 27.70
C ASP A 22 24.11 -31.21 27.25
N SER A 23 23.93 -31.91 26.13
CA SER A 23 24.95 -32.78 25.54
C SER A 23 26.24 -32.04 25.17
N ASP A 24 26.18 -30.73 24.97
CA ASP A 24 27.33 -29.90 24.57
C ASP A 24 28.00 -29.23 25.77
N GLY A 25 27.52 -29.51 27.00
CA GLY A 25 28.08 -29.01 28.25
C GLY A 25 27.25 -27.90 28.87
N ILE A 26 27.92 -26.91 29.49
CA ILE A 26 27.27 -25.81 30.21
C ILE A 26 27.16 -24.59 29.29
N SER A 27 25.94 -24.22 28.93
CA SER A 27 25.63 -22.97 28.20
C SER A 27 25.19 -21.89 29.18
N ILE A 28 25.98 -20.83 29.35
CA ILE A 28 25.65 -19.68 30.20
C ILE A 28 25.11 -18.56 29.31
N LEU A 29 23.96 -18.00 29.68
CA LEU A 29 23.49 -16.79 29.03
C LEU A 29 24.31 -15.60 29.55
N PRO A 30 25.13 -14.92 28.74
CA PRO A 30 25.64 -13.62 29.14
C PRO A 30 24.43 -12.70 29.32
N LEU A 31 24.44 -11.84 30.34
CA LEU A 31 23.49 -10.74 30.35
C LEU A 31 23.72 -9.98 29.05
N THR A 32 22.73 -9.99 28.17
CA THR A 32 22.68 -9.14 26.97
C THR A 32 23.17 -7.77 27.40
N SER A 33 24.15 -7.25 26.66
CA SER A 33 24.96 -6.10 27.05
C SER A 33 24.12 -5.06 27.78
N LEU A 34 24.47 -4.75 29.04
CA LEU A 34 23.85 -3.66 29.81
C LEU A 34 23.98 -2.28 29.11
N ARG A 35 24.65 -2.23 27.95
CA ARG A 35 24.92 -1.06 27.13
C ARG A 35 24.08 -1.15 25.87
N LEU A 36 23.30 -0.11 25.60
CA LEU A 36 22.54 0.10 24.37
C LEU A 36 23.47 0.64 23.26
N GLN A 37 24.51 -0.13 22.93
CA GLN A 37 25.50 0.20 21.90
C GLN A 37 25.43 -0.88 20.80
N HIS A 38 24.50 -0.72 19.87
CA HIS A 38 24.41 -1.55 18.67
C HIS A 38 24.55 -0.66 17.43
N GLU A 39 25.17 -1.19 16.39
CA GLU A 39 25.23 -0.51 15.11
C GLU A 39 23.87 -0.64 14.41
N VAL A 40 23.44 0.45 13.78
CA VAL A 40 22.20 0.50 13.01
C VAL A 40 22.53 0.64 11.53
N THR A 41 21.79 -0.06 10.69
CA THR A 41 21.91 0.02 9.23
C THR A 41 20.79 0.87 8.64
N GLN A 42 21.10 1.55 7.53
CA GLN A 42 20.09 2.25 6.72
C GLN A 42 19.43 1.34 5.68
N GLU A 43 19.90 0.09 5.57
CA GLU A 43 19.37 -0.88 4.62
C GLU A 43 17.90 -1.20 4.92
N ARG A 44 17.12 -1.33 3.84
CA ARG A 44 15.69 -1.59 3.89
C ARG A 44 15.37 -2.95 3.28
N ILE A 45 14.50 -3.71 3.94
CA ILE A 45 14.05 -5.02 3.48
C ILE A 45 12.53 -5.05 3.33
N SER A 46 12.06 -5.66 2.24
CA SER A 46 10.63 -5.80 1.96
C SER A 46 9.95 -6.66 3.03
N SER A 47 8.72 -6.27 3.38
CA SER A 47 7.81 -7.05 4.23
C SER A 47 7.24 -8.29 3.52
N GLY A 48 7.41 -8.41 2.20
CA GLY A 48 6.74 -9.42 1.38
C GLY A 48 5.31 -9.06 0.95
N VAL A 49 4.81 -7.90 1.39
CA VAL A 49 3.51 -7.35 0.94
C VAL A 49 3.77 -5.97 0.34
N PRO A 50 3.70 -5.80 -1.00
CA PRO A 50 4.05 -4.54 -1.66
C PRO A 50 3.30 -3.32 -1.11
N ARG A 51 1.99 -3.46 -0.86
CA ARG A 51 1.21 -2.35 -0.27
C ARG A 51 1.58 -2.04 1.18
N LEU A 52 2.09 -2.99 1.95
CA LEU A 52 2.61 -2.72 3.29
C LEU A 52 3.94 -1.96 3.20
N ASP A 53 4.78 -2.31 2.22
CA ASP A 53 6.04 -1.59 1.98
C ASP A 53 5.79 -0.13 1.62
N GLU A 54 4.75 0.16 0.81
CA GLU A 54 4.29 1.52 0.53
C GLU A 54 3.84 2.27 1.78
N MET A 55 3.09 1.60 2.66
CA MET A 55 2.72 2.17 3.95
C MET A 55 3.94 2.47 4.84
N LEU A 56 5.10 1.85 4.57
CA LEU A 56 6.36 2.07 5.27
C LEU A 56 7.33 2.96 4.46
N GLY A 57 6.84 3.81 3.55
CA GLY A 57 7.70 4.70 2.75
C GLY A 57 8.33 4.01 1.54
N GLY A 58 7.67 2.96 1.03
CA GLY A 58 7.99 2.28 -0.24
C GLY A 58 9.06 1.21 -0.16
N LYS A 59 9.65 0.94 1.01
CA LYS A 59 10.86 0.09 1.13
C LYS A 59 10.78 -0.99 2.22
N GLY A 60 9.68 -1.08 2.97
CA GLY A 60 9.52 -2.08 4.03
C GLY A 60 10.23 -1.72 5.34
N TYR A 61 10.85 -2.66 6.03
CA TYR A 61 11.47 -2.46 7.35
C TYR A 61 12.94 -2.07 7.26
N TYR A 62 13.54 -1.55 8.33
CA TYR A 62 15.00 -1.48 8.44
C TYR A 62 15.56 -2.88 8.76
N ARG A 63 16.70 -3.23 8.17
CA ARG A 63 17.43 -4.44 8.59
C ARG A 63 17.91 -4.28 10.03
N GLY A 64 17.88 -5.37 10.80
CA GLY A 64 18.23 -5.37 12.23
C GLY A 64 17.19 -4.72 13.15
N SER A 65 16.03 -4.32 12.59
CA SER A 65 14.94 -3.74 13.38
C SER A 65 13.98 -4.81 13.90
N SER A 66 13.18 -4.42 14.89
CA SER A 66 12.16 -5.26 15.51
C SER A 66 10.76 -4.78 15.13
N VAL A 67 9.94 -5.71 14.65
CA VAL A 67 8.57 -5.48 14.18
C VAL A 67 7.60 -6.26 15.07
N LEU A 68 6.63 -5.56 15.66
CA LEU A 68 5.53 -6.17 16.41
C LEU A 68 4.26 -6.15 15.58
N LEU A 69 3.62 -7.31 15.43
CA LEU A 69 2.34 -7.49 14.78
C LEU A 69 1.30 -7.93 15.80
N SER A 70 0.46 -7.00 16.23
CA SER A 70 -0.59 -7.27 17.22
C SER A 70 -1.94 -7.49 16.56
N GLY A 71 -2.80 -8.31 17.18
CA GLY A 71 -4.19 -8.45 16.76
C GLY A 71 -4.88 -9.68 17.34
N THR A 72 -6.21 -9.69 17.23
CA THR A 72 -7.09 -10.77 17.70
C THR A 72 -6.79 -12.12 17.04
N ALA A 73 -7.25 -13.21 17.66
CA ALA A 73 -7.15 -14.54 17.04
C ALA A 73 -7.86 -14.56 15.67
N GLY A 74 -7.23 -15.17 14.67
CA GLY A 74 -7.80 -15.24 13.31
C GLY A 74 -7.71 -13.94 12.48
N SER A 75 -6.97 -12.92 12.94
CA SER A 75 -6.79 -11.65 12.22
C SER A 75 -5.79 -11.72 11.05
N GLY A 76 -5.05 -12.82 10.88
CA GLY A 76 -4.10 -13.00 9.77
C GLY A 76 -2.62 -12.75 10.10
N LYS A 77 -2.27 -12.68 11.39
CA LYS A 77 -0.88 -12.44 11.85
C LYS A 77 0.13 -13.42 11.27
N THR A 78 -0.12 -14.72 11.42
CA THR A 78 0.73 -15.81 10.90
C THR A 78 0.87 -15.74 9.38
N SER A 79 -0.19 -15.35 8.65
CA SER A 79 -0.10 -15.14 7.20
C SER A 79 0.86 -14.01 6.84
N LEU A 80 0.81 -12.88 7.55
CA LEU A 80 1.75 -11.79 7.32
C LEU A 80 3.19 -12.16 7.72
N ALA A 81 3.37 -12.90 8.81
CA ALA A 81 4.67 -13.43 9.20
C ALA A 81 5.25 -14.38 8.14
N ALA A 82 4.42 -15.20 7.53
CA ALA A 82 4.81 -16.08 6.43
C ALA A 82 5.22 -15.32 5.16
N HIS A 83 4.51 -14.24 4.80
CA HIS A 83 4.94 -13.35 3.70
C HIS A 83 6.34 -12.80 3.93
N PHE A 84 6.64 -12.42 5.18
CA PHE A 84 7.97 -11.91 5.51
C PHE A 84 9.04 -13.01 5.46
N ALA A 85 8.74 -14.22 5.93
CA ALA A 85 9.62 -15.38 5.82
C ALA A 85 9.92 -15.73 4.36
N ASP A 86 8.88 -15.81 3.53
CA ASP A 86 8.97 -16.11 2.10
C ASP A 86 9.82 -15.07 1.37
N ALA A 87 9.55 -13.78 1.60
CA ALA A 87 10.31 -12.69 1.00
C ALA A 87 11.78 -12.68 1.43
N ALA A 88 12.09 -13.05 2.68
CA ALA A 88 13.46 -13.19 3.16
C ALA A 88 14.18 -14.38 2.51
N CYS A 89 13.55 -15.55 2.48
CA CYS A 89 14.12 -16.73 1.83
C CYS A 89 14.33 -16.51 0.32
N ALA A 90 13.41 -15.80 -0.34
CA ALA A 90 13.55 -15.42 -1.75
C ALA A 90 14.77 -14.51 -2.02
N ARG A 91 15.25 -13.77 -1.02
CA ARG A 91 16.51 -13.01 -1.08
C ARG A 91 17.75 -13.85 -0.76
N GLY A 92 17.60 -15.14 -0.48
CA GLY A 92 18.67 -16.03 -0.03
C GLY A 92 19.04 -15.86 1.45
N GLU A 93 18.18 -15.21 2.23
CA GLU A 93 18.39 -15.03 3.67
C GLU A 93 17.89 -16.27 4.44
N ARG A 94 18.61 -16.63 5.51
CA ARG A 94 18.20 -17.67 6.45
C ARG A 94 17.18 -17.10 7.44
N VAL A 95 16.08 -17.82 7.63
CA VAL A 95 14.96 -17.49 8.49
C VAL A 95 14.80 -18.56 9.56
N LEU A 96 14.80 -18.14 10.83
CA LEU A 96 14.48 -19.01 11.96
C LEU A 96 13.08 -18.67 12.49
N TYR A 97 12.16 -19.63 12.41
CA TYR A 97 10.76 -19.46 12.77
C TYR A 97 10.43 -20.21 14.05
N PHE A 98 10.15 -19.48 15.13
CA PHE A 98 9.68 -20.03 16.40
C PHE A 98 8.16 -20.09 16.43
N ALA A 99 7.62 -21.31 16.45
CA ALA A 99 6.18 -21.55 16.46
C ALA A 99 5.74 -22.09 17.83
N PHE A 100 4.91 -21.34 18.55
CA PHE A 100 4.46 -21.70 19.89
C PHE A 100 3.04 -22.30 19.94
N GLU A 101 2.24 -22.11 18.90
CA GLU A 101 0.84 -22.54 18.85
C GLU A 101 0.57 -23.66 17.84
N GLU A 102 1.19 -23.62 16.67
CA GLU A 102 0.94 -24.55 15.58
C GLU A 102 2.20 -25.35 15.22
N SER A 103 2.00 -26.60 14.78
CA SER A 103 3.12 -27.41 14.27
C SER A 103 3.62 -26.89 12.91
N PRO A 104 4.89 -27.12 12.53
CA PRO A 104 5.43 -26.66 11.24
C PRO A 104 4.62 -27.19 10.05
N ASN A 105 4.23 -28.47 10.09
CA ASN A 105 3.42 -29.10 9.05
C ASN A 105 2.03 -28.45 8.93
N GLN A 106 1.43 -28.05 10.05
CA GLN A 106 0.15 -27.36 10.06
C GLN A 106 0.28 -25.95 9.47
N ILE A 107 1.30 -25.19 9.87
CA ILE A 107 1.60 -23.86 9.32
C ILE A 107 1.79 -23.96 7.80
N MET A 108 2.65 -24.85 7.33
CA MET A 108 2.91 -25.04 5.89
C MET A 108 1.65 -25.45 5.11
N ARG A 109 0.80 -26.32 5.68
CA ARG A 109 -0.48 -26.69 5.06
C ARG A 109 -1.43 -25.51 4.95
N ASN A 110 -1.58 -24.73 6.03
CA ASN A 110 -2.50 -23.60 6.08
C ASN A 110 -2.04 -22.45 5.16
N LEU A 111 -0.73 -22.28 4.99
CA LEU A 111 -0.17 -21.27 4.09
C LEU A 111 -0.25 -21.66 2.61
N ALA A 112 -0.18 -22.96 2.31
CA ALA A 112 -0.37 -23.45 0.95
C ALA A 112 -1.77 -23.12 0.40
N SER A 113 -2.81 -23.06 1.25
CA SER A 113 -4.16 -22.69 0.82
C SER A 113 -4.32 -21.20 0.47
N VAL A 114 -3.39 -20.35 0.94
CA VAL A 114 -3.31 -18.92 0.61
C VAL A 114 -2.17 -18.62 -0.37
N GLY A 115 -1.68 -19.64 -1.09
CA GLY A 115 -0.76 -19.47 -2.22
C GLY A 115 0.73 -19.45 -1.85
N PHE A 116 1.11 -19.78 -0.61
CA PHE A 116 2.51 -19.84 -0.17
C PHE A 116 2.96 -21.25 0.13
N ASP A 117 3.96 -21.73 -0.61
CA ASP A 117 4.64 -22.96 -0.26
C ASP A 117 5.96 -22.65 0.47
N LEU A 118 5.93 -22.73 1.80
CA LEU A 118 7.13 -22.59 2.61
C LEU A 118 8.02 -23.84 2.61
N ARG A 119 7.53 -25.00 2.14
CA ARG A 119 8.30 -26.26 2.17
C ARG A 119 9.57 -26.14 1.33
N GLN A 120 9.48 -25.46 0.18
CA GLN A 120 10.62 -25.23 -0.70
C GLN A 120 11.79 -24.55 0.04
N TRP A 121 11.52 -23.69 1.02
CA TRP A 121 12.55 -22.98 1.78
C TRP A 121 13.14 -23.84 2.88
N VAL A 122 12.35 -24.74 3.46
CA VAL A 122 12.82 -25.75 4.42
C VAL A 122 13.74 -26.76 3.73
N GLU A 123 13.35 -27.24 2.54
CA GLU A 123 14.16 -28.17 1.74
C GLU A 123 15.50 -27.57 1.28
N ARG A 124 15.56 -26.25 1.13
CA ARG A 124 16.78 -25.50 0.79
C ARG A 124 17.61 -25.07 2.01
N ASP A 125 17.21 -25.46 3.22
CA ASP A 125 17.81 -25.03 4.51
C ASP A 125 17.88 -23.50 4.69
N LEU A 126 17.00 -22.76 4.01
CA LEU A 126 16.82 -21.32 4.19
C LEU A 126 15.80 -21.01 5.28
N LEU A 127 14.82 -21.88 5.51
CA LEU A 127 13.82 -21.72 6.57
C LEU A 127 13.91 -22.88 7.55
N ARG A 128 14.13 -22.60 8.83
CA ARG A 128 14.09 -23.60 9.89
C ARG A 128 12.99 -23.28 10.89
N PHE A 129 12.08 -24.23 11.09
CA PHE A 129 11.07 -24.13 12.14
C PHE A 129 11.59 -24.72 13.45
N HIS A 130 11.34 -24.01 14.54
CA HIS A 130 11.48 -24.50 15.90
C HIS A 130 10.13 -24.42 16.61
N ALA A 131 9.43 -25.55 16.66
CA ALA A 131 8.10 -25.62 17.25
C ALA A 131 8.16 -26.25 18.64
N LEU A 132 7.85 -25.47 19.68
CA LEU A 132 7.78 -25.93 21.06
C LEU A 132 6.59 -25.26 21.74
N ARG A 133 5.93 -25.96 22.66
CA ARG A 133 4.95 -25.30 23.54
C ARG A 133 5.68 -24.36 24.50
N ALA A 134 5.12 -23.17 24.72
CA ALA A 134 5.68 -22.21 25.67
C ALA A 134 5.75 -22.77 27.11
N THR A 135 4.89 -23.73 27.47
CA THR A 135 4.89 -24.39 28.78
C THR A 135 5.96 -25.45 28.96
N LEU A 136 6.68 -25.85 27.91
CA LEU A 136 7.67 -26.93 27.98
C LEU A 136 8.86 -26.57 28.89
N HIS A 137 9.25 -25.29 28.91
CA HIS A 137 10.39 -24.80 29.67
C HIS A 137 10.02 -23.52 30.42
N GLY A 138 10.79 -23.21 31.48
CA GLY A 138 10.74 -21.89 32.10
C GLY A 138 11.22 -20.79 31.14
N LEU A 139 10.84 -19.54 31.39
CA LEU A 139 11.17 -18.40 30.53
C LEU A 139 12.68 -18.24 30.29
N GLU A 140 13.50 -18.45 31.31
CA GLU A 140 14.97 -18.38 31.20
C GLU A 140 15.53 -19.46 30.28
N MET A 141 14.94 -20.67 30.31
CA MET A 141 15.36 -21.79 29.47
C MET A 141 14.99 -21.58 28.01
N HIS A 142 13.82 -20.98 27.74
CA HIS A 142 13.49 -20.53 26.38
C HIS A 142 14.54 -19.54 25.88
N LEU A 143 14.92 -18.54 26.68
CA LEU A 143 15.94 -17.55 26.30
C LEU A 143 17.29 -18.20 25.96
N VAL A 144 17.76 -19.17 26.76
CA VAL A 144 18.98 -19.92 26.45
C VAL A 144 18.86 -20.68 25.13
N ASN A 145 17.73 -21.36 24.90
CA ASN A 145 17.47 -22.08 23.66
C ASN A 145 17.42 -21.14 22.44
N PHE A 146 16.80 -19.96 22.57
CA PHE A 146 16.80 -18.93 21.53
C PHE A 146 18.23 -18.56 21.14
N HIS A 147 19.08 -18.22 22.12
CA HIS A 147 20.48 -17.88 21.87
C HIS A 147 21.24 -19.02 21.18
N LYS A 148 21.08 -20.25 21.69
CA LYS A 148 21.74 -21.43 21.11
C LYS A 148 21.33 -21.64 19.66
N LEU A 149 20.04 -21.63 19.35
CA LEU A 149 19.52 -21.86 18.00
C LEU A 149 19.91 -20.74 17.04
N VAL A 150 19.85 -19.48 17.48
CA VAL A 150 20.28 -18.33 16.67
C VAL A 150 21.79 -18.42 16.40
N SER A 151 22.61 -18.75 17.39
CA SER A 151 24.07 -18.88 17.21
C SER A 151 24.45 -20.04 16.29
N GLN A 152 23.68 -21.15 16.33
CA GLN A 152 23.96 -22.33 15.50
C GLN A 152 23.50 -22.19 14.06
N PHE A 153 22.39 -21.48 13.82
CA PHE A 153 21.80 -21.33 12.49
C PHE A 153 22.18 -20.02 11.81
N GLU A 154 22.64 -19.03 12.58
CA GLU A 154 23.05 -17.70 12.11
C GLU A 154 22.01 -17.06 11.16
N PRO A 155 20.73 -16.90 11.57
CA PRO A 155 19.70 -16.35 10.71
C PRO A 155 19.85 -14.83 10.51
N GLN A 156 19.47 -14.32 9.35
CA GLN A 156 19.29 -12.88 9.12
C GLN A 156 17.90 -12.39 9.57
N VAL A 157 16.93 -13.31 9.65
CA VAL A 157 15.56 -13.03 10.07
C VAL A 157 15.08 -14.02 11.12
N VAL A 158 14.47 -13.52 12.19
CA VAL A 158 13.82 -14.33 13.23
C VAL A 158 12.34 -13.98 13.29
N ILE A 159 11.49 -15.00 13.31
CA ILE A 159 10.04 -14.84 13.50
C ILE A 159 9.63 -15.57 14.78
N VAL A 160 8.83 -14.92 15.61
CA VAL A 160 8.27 -15.52 16.83
C VAL A 160 6.75 -15.41 16.82
N ASP A 161 6.08 -16.56 16.74
CA ASP A 161 4.63 -16.66 16.51
C ASP A 161 3.92 -17.60 17.51
N PRO A 162 3.17 -17.06 18.49
CA PRO A 162 3.21 -15.70 19.00
C PRO A 162 4.09 -15.52 20.24
N ILE A 163 4.64 -14.32 20.41
CA ILE A 163 5.40 -13.95 21.61
C ILE A 163 4.53 -13.94 22.87
N SER A 164 3.21 -13.71 22.71
CA SER A 164 2.24 -13.75 23.80
C SER A 164 2.17 -15.12 24.49
N SER A 165 2.53 -16.22 23.81
CA SER A 165 2.58 -17.54 24.44
C SER A 165 3.66 -17.60 25.52
N LEU A 166 4.78 -16.87 25.38
CA LEU A 166 5.79 -16.75 26.43
C LEU A 166 5.29 -15.90 27.60
N LEU A 167 4.43 -14.90 27.34
CA LEU A 167 3.86 -14.05 28.39
C LEU A 167 2.87 -14.79 29.29
N ALA A 168 2.20 -15.83 28.76
CA ALA A 168 1.25 -16.64 29.52
C ALA A 168 1.92 -17.64 30.48
N GLY A 169 3.20 -17.95 30.29
CA GLY A 169 3.90 -19.04 31.01
C GLY A 169 4.57 -18.65 32.33
N GLY A 170 4.53 -17.38 32.76
CA GLY A 170 5.21 -16.92 33.98
C GLY A 170 4.66 -15.61 34.53
N GLY A 171 5.30 -15.07 35.58
CA GLY A 171 4.97 -13.75 36.11
C GLY A 171 5.14 -12.68 35.04
N TRP A 172 4.16 -11.78 34.89
CA TRP A 172 4.12 -10.80 33.81
C TRP A 172 5.37 -9.90 33.72
N GLN A 173 6.01 -9.62 34.87
CA GLN A 173 7.26 -8.84 34.92
C GLN A 173 8.46 -9.64 34.38
N ASP A 174 8.59 -10.91 34.76
CA ASP A 174 9.69 -11.78 34.32
C ASP A 174 9.60 -12.06 32.82
N ALA A 175 8.38 -12.26 32.30
CA ALA A 175 8.17 -12.49 30.88
C ALA A 175 8.53 -11.26 30.04
N ASN A 176 8.14 -10.06 30.47
CA ASN A 176 8.55 -8.82 29.81
C ASN A 176 10.08 -8.66 29.81
N ALA A 177 10.75 -8.93 30.94
CA ALA A 177 12.20 -8.85 31.02
C ALA A 177 12.90 -9.82 30.03
N VAL A 178 12.38 -11.03 29.88
CA VAL A 178 12.90 -12.01 28.92
C VAL A 178 12.68 -11.58 27.46
N VAL A 179 11.48 -11.08 27.13
CA VAL A 179 11.18 -10.59 25.78
C VAL A 179 12.07 -9.40 25.42
N THR A 180 12.26 -8.44 26.33
CA THR A 180 13.16 -7.30 26.11
C THR A 180 14.60 -7.78 25.85
N ARG A 181 15.11 -8.71 26.65
CA ARG A 181 16.46 -9.27 26.44
C ARG A 181 16.58 -9.98 25.09
N LEU A 182 15.54 -10.72 24.67
CA LEU A 182 15.51 -11.35 23.35
C LEU A 182 15.57 -10.32 22.22
N ILE A 183 14.76 -9.25 22.30
CA ILE A 183 14.78 -8.16 21.31
C ILE A 183 16.15 -7.50 21.26
N ASP A 184 16.72 -7.16 22.42
CA ASP A 184 18.03 -6.51 22.52
C ASP A 184 19.13 -7.39 21.93
N TYR A 185 19.12 -8.70 22.21
CA TYR A 185 20.05 -9.65 21.61
C TYR A 185 19.98 -9.65 20.09
N LEU A 186 18.78 -9.81 19.53
CA LEU A 186 18.60 -9.86 18.07
C LEU A 186 19.04 -8.55 17.40
N LYS A 187 18.81 -7.40 18.06
CA LYS A 187 19.28 -6.09 17.59
C LYS A 187 20.81 -5.98 17.58
N VAL A 188 21.47 -6.46 18.63
CA VAL A 188 22.94 -6.46 18.73
C VAL A 188 23.56 -7.31 17.62
N GLU A 189 22.96 -8.45 17.30
CA GLU A 189 23.39 -9.33 16.22
C GLU A 189 22.98 -8.82 14.81
N GLY A 190 22.29 -7.67 14.71
CA GLY A 190 21.82 -7.12 13.44
C GLY A 190 20.72 -7.95 12.75
N ILE A 191 20.03 -8.82 13.49
CA ILE A 191 19.00 -9.72 13.01
C ILE A 191 17.66 -8.99 12.96
N THR A 192 16.94 -9.09 11.82
CA THR A 192 15.60 -8.49 11.73
C THR A 192 14.58 -9.41 12.36
N ALA A 193 13.82 -8.91 13.33
CA ALA A 193 12.92 -9.73 14.12
C ALA A 193 11.44 -9.34 13.91
N MET A 194 10.57 -10.32 13.67
CA MET A 194 9.12 -10.12 13.67
C MET A 194 8.47 -10.94 14.79
N PHE A 195 7.69 -10.26 15.62
CA PHE A 195 6.96 -10.84 16.74
C PHE A 195 5.47 -10.71 16.49
N THR A 196 4.71 -11.79 16.60
CA THR A 196 3.25 -11.71 16.61
C THR A 196 2.73 -11.69 18.05
N ASN A 197 1.71 -10.90 18.33
CA ASN A 197 1.12 -10.79 19.67
C ASN A 197 -0.40 -10.95 19.58
N LEU A 198 -0.94 -11.91 20.33
CA LEU A 198 -2.39 -12.05 20.49
C LEU A 198 -2.91 -10.99 21.45
N THR A 199 -4.02 -10.38 21.07
CA THR A 199 -4.73 -9.40 21.89
C THR A 199 -6.16 -9.83 22.10
N ASP A 200 -6.68 -9.62 23.31
CA ASP A 200 -8.09 -9.84 23.60
C ASP A 200 -8.95 -8.80 22.86
N GLY A 201 -10.02 -9.25 22.21
CA GLY A 201 -10.83 -8.42 21.31
C GLY A 201 -11.58 -7.27 21.96
N ASP A 202 -11.72 -7.28 23.28
CA ASP A 202 -12.53 -6.33 24.06
C ASP A 202 -11.67 -5.33 24.88
N ALA A 203 -10.38 -5.61 25.05
CA ALA A 203 -9.46 -4.69 25.71
C ALA A 203 -9.03 -3.60 24.71
N THR A 204 -8.91 -2.35 25.17
CA THR A 204 -8.15 -1.31 24.45
C THR A 204 -6.79 -1.90 24.10
N LEU A 205 -6.60 -2.26 22.81
CA LEU A 205 -5.45 -2.98 22.25
C LEU A 205 -4.09 -2.41 22.70
N GLU A 206 -4.09 -1.12 23.01
CA GLU A 206 -2.96 -0.36 23.50
C GLU A 206 -2.51 -0.81 24.89
N LYS A 207 -3.42 -1.12 25.85
CA LYS A 207 -3.09 -1.34 27.27
C LYS A 207 -2.37 -2.66 27.57
N THR A 208 -2.75 -3.76 26.91
CA THR A 208 -2.15 -5.09 27.17
C THR A 208 -0.73 -5.22 26.58
N SER A 209 -0.40 -4.35 25.62
CA SER A 209 0.82 -4.42 24.81
C SER A 209 1.93 -3.42 25.23
N LEU A 210 1.64 -2.52 26.18
CA LEU A 210 2.41 -1.27 26.43
C LEU A 210 3.92 -1.49 26.65
N ASN A 211 4.32 -2.59 27.29
CA ASN A 211 5.72 -2.80 27.64
C ASN A 211 6.56 -3.26 26.43
N ILE A 212 6.09 -4.25 25.69
CA ILE A 212 6.79 -4.75 24.47
C ILE A 212 6.76 -3.67 23.39
N SER A 213 5.63 -2.97 23.27
CA SER A 213 5.50 -1.91 22.30
C SER A 213 6.45 -0.74 22.54
N SER A 214 7.06 -0.58 23.72
CA SER A 214 8.06 0.47 23.94
C SER A 214 9.45 0.14 23.36
N VAL A 215 9.79 -1.15 23.32
CA VAL A 215 11.11 -1.70 22.97
C VAL A 215 11.25 -1.94 21.46
N VAL A 216 10.15 -2.31 20.79
CA VAL A 216 10.13 -2.59 19.36
C VAL A 216 10.27 -1.33 18.50
N ASP A 217 10.70 -1.44 17.26
CA ASP A 217 10.92 -0.27 16.38
C ASP A 217 9.68 0.06 15.55
N SER A 218 9.02 -0.97 15.00
CA SER A 218 7.76 -0.85 14.25
C SER A 218 6.65 -1.64 14.91
N TRP A 219 5.43 -1.08 14.92
CA TRP A 219 4.25 -1.73 15.48
C TRP A 219 3.08 -1.62 14.50
N LEU A 220 2.61 -2.79 14.09
CA LEU A 220 1.51 -3.03 13.18
C LEU A 220 0.32 -3.59 13.98
N LEU A 221 -0.88 -3.10 13.70
CA LEU A 221 -2.09 -3.59 14.35
C LEU A 221 -3.08 -4.11 13.32
N LEU A 222 -3.54 -5.35 13.54
CA LEU A 222 -4.64 -5.98 12.84
C LEU A 222 -5.86 -6.00 13.75
N ARG A 223 -6.94 -5.37 13.28
CA ARG A 223 -8.18 -5.23 14.04
C ARG A 223 -9.35 -5.75 13.22
N ASP A 224 -10.26 -6.45 13.89
CA ASP A 224 -11.56 -6.78 13.32
C ASP A 224 -12.51 -5.59 13.49
N VAL A 225 -13.21 -5.24 12.41
CA VAL A 225 -14.23 -4.20 12.38
C VAL A 225 -15.52 -4.85 11.90
N GLU A 226 -16.56 -4.74 12.73
CA GLU A 226 -17.90 -5.21 12.42
C GLU A 226 -18.70 -4.02 11.89
N LEU A 227 -18.96 -4.01 10.58
CA LEU A 227 -19.67 -2.93 9.90
C LEU A 227 -20.60 -3.55 8.85
N GLY A 228 -21.86 -3.11 8.81
CA GLY A 228 -22.83 -3.59 7.81
C GLY A 228 -23.19 -5.08 7.90
N GLY A 229 -23.04 -5.70 9.08
CA GLY A 229 -23.29 -7.14 9.28
C GLY A 229 -22.15 -8.04 8.83
N GLU A 230 -21.02 -7.47 8.40
CA GLU A 230 -19.82 -8.20 8.02
C GLU A 230 -18.69 -7.95 9.03
N ARG A 231 -17.86 -8.97 9.26
CA ARG A 231 -16.64 -8.86 10.05
C ARG A 231 -15.46 -8.71 9.10
N ASN A 232 -15.04 -7.46 8.90
CA ASN A 232 -13.91 -7.11 8.05
C ASN A 232 -12.65 -6.95 8.89
N ARG A 233 -11.48 -7.17 8.27
CA ARG A 233 -10.19 -6.96 8.93
C ARG A 233 -9.58 -5.67 8.40
N VAL A 234 -9.01 -4.88 9.29
CA VAL A 234 -8.26 -3.68 8.94
C VAL A 234 -6.86 -3.74 9.55
N MET A 235 -5.91 -3.18 8.82
CA MET A 235 -4.51 -3.05 9.23
C MET A 235 -4.12 -1.58 9.26
N TYR A 236 -3.33 -1.20 10.26
CA TYR A 236 -2.65 0.09 10.27
C TYR A 236 -1.32 0.02 11.00
N ILE A 237 -0.46 1.01 10.75
CA ILE A 237 0.84 1.16 11.40
C ILE A 237 0.67 2.13 12.55
N LEU A 238 0.84 1.65 13.78
CA LEU A 238 0.73 2.49 14.97
C LEU A 238 2.02 3.30 15.20
N LYS A 239 3.16 2.70 14.86
CA LYS A 239 4.45 3.40 14.85
C LYS A 239 5.45 2.74 13.92
N SER A 240 6.38 3.54 13.41
CA SER A 240 7.60 3.06 12.78
C SER A 240 8.72 4.05 13.04
N ARG A 241 9.70 3.67 13.87
CA ARG A 241 10.80 4.56 14.26
C ARG A 241 11.78 4.73 13.10
N GLY A 242 12.17 5.98 12.84
CA GLY A 242 13.13 6.33 11.77
C GLY A 242 12.57 6.24 10.36
N MET A 243 11.26 6.05 10.18
CA MET A 243 10.60 5.95 8.87
C MET A 243 9.26 6.70 8.87
N ALA A 244 8.98 7.39 7.76
CA ALA A 244 7.63 7.84 7.49
C ALA A 244 6.72 6.62 7.30
N HIS A 245 5.51 6.67 7.88
CA HIS A 245 4.53 5.61 7.74
C HIS A 245 3.13 6.19 7.52
N SER A 246 2.27 5.41 6.86
CA SER A 246 0.88 5.76 6.62
C SER A 246 0.09 5.79 7.93
N ASN A 247 -0.74 6.82 8.08
CA ASN A 247 -1.75 6.94 9.14
C ASN A 247 -3.14 6.40 8.71
N GLN A 248 -3.25 5.82 7.51
CA GLN A 248 -4.51 5.31 6.98
C GLN A 248 -4.77 3.88 7.44
N LEU A 249 -6.04 3.58 7.73
CA LEU A 249 -6.50 2.22 7.95
C LEU A 249 -6.74 1.56 6.59
N ARG A 250 -6.10 0.41 6.34
CA ARG A 250 -6.27 -0.35 5.11
C ARG A 250 -7.07 -1.62 5.35
N GLU A 251 -7.92 -1.97 4.40
CA GLU A 251 -8.66 -3.24 4.46
C GLU A 251 -7.68 -4.40 4.21
N PHE A 252 -7.69 -5.39 5.11
CA PHE A 252 -6.81 -6.56 5.08
C PHE A 252 -7.58 -7.77 4.56
N LEU A 253 -7.21 -8.26 3.38
CA LEU A 253 -7.87 -9.38 2.72
C LEU A 253 -6.94 -10.59 2.70
N LEU A 254 -7.45 -11.74 3.14
CA LEU A 254 -6.82 -13.04 2.94
C LEU A 254 -7.43 -13.69 1.70
N THR A 255 -6.61 -13.88 0.68
CA THR A 255 -7.03 -14.45 -0.61
C THR A 255 -6.25 -15.73 -0.90
N GLY A 256 -6.66 -16.48 -1.93
CA GLY A 256 -5.88 -17.63 -2.41
C GLY A 256 -4.51 -17.27 -3.01
N GLN A 257 -4.22 -15.97 -3.18
CA GLN A 257 -2.93 -15.42 -3.61
C GLN A 257 -2.18 -14.71 -2.48
N GLY A 258 -2.65 -14.86 -1.23
CA GLY A 258 -2.03 -14.26 -0.07
C GLY A 258 -2.76 -13.08 0.54
N VAL A 259 -2.02 -12.36 1.37
CA VAL A 259 -2.41 -11.10 2.00
C VAL A 259 -2.44 -9.99 0.94
N GLN A 260 -3.59 -9.33 0.82
CA GLN A 260 -3.74 -8.11 0.04
C GLN A 260 -4.22 -6.97 0.95
N LEU A 261 -3.57 -5.82 0.84
CA LEU A 261 -4.02 -4.58 1.49
C LEU A 261 -4.69 -3.68 0.46
N ARG A 262 -5.94 -3.30 0.70
CA ARG A 262 -6.69 -2.37 -0.15
C ARG A 262 -6.67 -0.97 0.46
N ASP A 263 -6.74 0.02 -0.42
CA ASP A 263 -6.75 1.43 -0.01
C ASP A 263 -8.03 1.74 0.79
N ALA A 264 -7.93 2.68 1.73
CA ALA A 264 -9.05 3.08 2.57
C ALA A 264 -10.11 3.78 1.71
N TYR A 265 -11.34 3.27 1.69
CA TYR A 265 -12.44 3.99 1.06
C TYR A 265 -13.09 4.90 2.09
N LEU A 266 -12.99 6.20 1.90
CA LEU A 266 -13.58 7.18 2.81
C LEU A 266 -15.03 7.43 2.38
N GLY A 267 -15.98 7.03 3.23
CA GLY A 267 -17.38 7.41 3.13
C GLY A 267 -17.70 8.61 4.04
N PRO A 268 -18.92 9.17 3.93
CA PRO A 268 -19.37 10.31 4.74
C PRO A 268 -19.36 10.05 6.26
N GLU A 269 -19.41 8.79 6.71
CA GLU A 269 -19.39 8.39 8.13
C GLU A 269 -18.07 7.73 8.58
N GLY A 270 -17.03 7.72 7.74
CA GLY A 270 -15.71 7.16 8.08
C GLY A 270 -15.18 6.16 7.06
N VAL A 271 -14.27 5.27 7.49
CA VAL A 271 -13.65 4.27 6.62
C VAL A 271 -14.64 3.14 6.31
N LEU A 272 -15.03 3.00 5.05
CA LEU A 272 -15.88 1.93 4.54
C LEU A 272 -15.05 0.68 4.24
N THR A 273 -15.58 -0.49 4.61
CA THR A 273 -14.98 -1.80 4.37
C THR A 273 -16.03 -2.78 3.82
N GLY A 274 -15.60 -3.87 3.19
CA GLY A 274 -16.46 -4.95 2.70
C GLY A 274 -17.54 -4.52 1.72
N SER A 275 -18.76 -5.01 1.94
CA SER A 275 -19.95 -4.76 1.12
C SER A 275 -20.32 -3.28 0.97
N MET A 276 -20.15 -2.47 2.02
CA MET A 276 -20.42 -1.04 1.94
C MET A 276 -19.43 -0.29 1.06
N ARG A 277 -18.16 -0.69 1.06
CA ARG A 277 -17.18 -0.18 0.09
C ARG A 277 -17.60 -0.56 -1.33
N LEU A 278 -17.93 -1.83 -1.57
CA LEU A 278 -18.36 -2.29 -2.90
C LEU A 278 -19.60 -1.53 -3.40
N ALA A 279 -20.58 -1.29 -2.54
CA ALA A 279 -21.77 -0.51 -2.89
C ALA A 279 -21.41 0.95 -3.26
N GLN A 280 -20.47 1.56 -2.54
CA GLN A 280 -20.00 2.92 -2.83
C GLN A 280 -19.21 3.00 -4.14
N GLU A 281 -18.29 2.06 -4.38
CA GLU A 281 -17.55 1.95 -5.64
C GLU A 281 -18.49 1.80 -6.84
N GLN A 282 -19.53 0.96 -6.71
CA GLN A 282 -20.54 0.80 -7.77
C GLN A 282 -21.35 2.08 -8.01
N ARG A 283 -21.70 2.82 -6.94
CA ARG A 283 -22.39 4.12 -7.07
C ARG A 283 -21.53 5.15 -7.78
N GLU A 284 -20.25 5.23 -7.45
CA GLU A 284 -19.32 6.17 -8.08
C GLU A 284 -19.06 5.81 -9.54
N GLN A 285 -18.86 4.52 -9.85
CA GLN A 285 -18.76 4.04 -11.24
C GLN A 285 -20.01 4.37 -12.06
N ALA A 286 -21.21 4.19 -11.48
CA ALA A 286 -22.46 4.54 -12.13
C ALA A 286 -22.59 6.05 -12.35
N GLN A 287 -22.16 6.87 -11.38
CA GLN A 287 -22.14 8.33 -11.51
C GLN A 287 -21.16 8.80 -12.58
N GLU A 288 -19.93 8.27 -12.61
CA GLU A 288 -18.95 8.60 -13.66
C GLU A 288 -19.45 8.21 -15.05
N LEU A 289 -20.08 7.04 -15.18
CA LEU A 289 -20.68 6.61 -16.44
C LEU A 289 -21.80 7.55 -16.87
N ALA A 290 -22.66 7.97 -15.93
CA ALA A 290 -23.73 8.92 -16.20
C ALA A 290 -23.20 10.29 -16.65
N VAL A 291 -22.16 10.80 -15.99
CA VAL A 291 -21.48 12.05 -16.38
C VAL A 291 -20.87 11.94 -17.78
N ARG A 292 -20.18 10.84 -18.10
CA ARG A 292 -19.64 10.59 -19.44
C ARG A 292 -20.74 10.54 -20.50
N GLN A 293 -21.83 9.83 -20.23
CA GLN A 293 -22.98 9.76 -21.15
C GLN A 293 -23.64 11.13 -21.35
N GLN A 294 -23.75 11.95 -20.30
CA GLN A 294 -24.28 13.31 -20.42
C GLN A 294 -23.37 14.20 -21.26
N ALA A 295 -22.05 14.12 -21.08
CA ALA A 295 -21.07 14.84 -21.89
C ALA A 295 -21.13 14.43 -23.37
N GLU A 296 -21.27 13.13 -23.66
CA GLU A 296 -21.46 12.65 -25.03
C GLU A 296 -22.76 13.15 -25.66
N ARG A 297 -23.88 13.17 -24.90
CA ARG A 297 -25.15 13.73 -25.39
C ARG A 297 -25.03 15.20 -25.73
N GLN A 298 -24.42 15.99 -24.85
CA GLN A 298 -24.18 17.41 -25.09
C GLN A 298 -23.28 17.64 -26.30
N ARG A 299 -22.25 16.81 -26.48
CA ARG A 299 -21.38 16.88 -27.67
C ARG A 299 -22.15 16.60 -28.96
N ARG A 300 -23.00 15.57 -28.99
CA ARG A 300 -23.86 15.27 -30.15
C ARG A 300 -24.87 16.38 -30.44
N GLU A 301 -25.45 16.99 -29.40
CA GLU A 301 -26.32 18.16 -29.58
C GLU A 301 -25.56 19.36 -30.15
N LEU A 302 -24.34 19.61 -29.67
CA LEU A 302 -23.50 20.68 -30.18
C LEU A 302 -23.13 20.45 -31.65
N GLU A 303 -22.73 19.23 -32.01
CA GLU A 303 -22.44 18.84 -33.39
C GLU A 303 -23.67 18.99 -34.30
N ARG A 304 -24.85 18.60 -33.82
CA ARG A 304 -26.11 18.81 -34.56
C ARG A 304 -26.43 20.30 -34.73
N LYS A 305 -26.29 21.12 -33.67
CA LYS A 305 -26.50 22.58 -33.76
C LYS A 305 -25.51 23.21 -34.73
N ARG A 306 -24.25 22.77 -34.71
CA ARG A 306 -23.21 23.23 -35.63
C ARG A 306 -23.56 22.90 -37.08
N ALA A 307 -23.98 21.67 -37.36
CA ALA A 307 -24.40 21.26 -38.71
C ALA A 307 -25.59 22.08 -39.22
N VAL A 308 -26.57 22.37 -38.35
CA VAL A 308 -27.72 23.23 -38.70
C VAL A 308 -27.26 24.67 -39.00
N LEU A 309 -26.35 25.21 -38.20
CA LEU A 309 -25.76 26.54 -38.42
C LEU A 309 -24.96 26.61 -39.72
N GLU A 310 -24.14 25.60 -40.02
CA GLU A 310 -23.37 25.51 -41.26
C GLU A 310 -24.30 25.47 -42.49
N ALA A 311 -25.38 24.67 -42.45
CA ALA A 311 -26.39 24.65 -43.50
C ALA A 311 -27.11 26.01 -43.66
N HIS A 312 -27.34 26.74 -42.57
CA HIS A 312 -27.95 28.06 -42.63
C HIS A 312 -27.02 29.11 -43.24
N ILE A 313 -25.72 29.06 -42.91
CA ILE A 313 -24.69 29.93 -43.51
C ILE A 313 -24.59 29.64 -45.02
N GLU A 314 -24.61 28.38 -45.42
CA GLU A 314 -24.56 27.99 -46.82
C GLU A 314 -25.78 28.50 -47.60
N ARG A 315 -26.98 28.38 -47.02
CA ARG A 315 -28.19 28.97 -47.59
C ARG A 315 -28.08 30.49 -47.74
N LEU A 316 -27.66 31.20 -46.69
CA LEU A 316 -27.51 32.66 -46.73
C LEU A 316 -26.48 33.11 -47.77
N ARG A 317 -25.39 32.34 -47.96
CA ARG A 317 -24.40 32.60 -49.01
C ARG A 317 -25.00 32.45 -50.40
N ASN A 318 -25.80 31.42 -50.63
CA ASN A 318 -26.47 31.20 -51.92
C ASN A 318 -27.51 32.30 -52.20
N ASP A 319 -28.31 32.68 -51.19
CA ASP A 319 -29.28 33.76 -51.32
C ASP A 319 -28.57 35.10 -51.65
N PHE A 320 -27.45 35.39 -51.00
CA PHE A 320 -26.66 36.60 -51.27
C PHE A 320 -26.03 36.60 -52.67
N GLN A 321 -25.48 35.47 -53.12
CA GLN A 321 -24.96 35.34 -54.49
C GLN A 321 -26.05 35.56 -55.54
N PHE A 322 -27.27 35.05 -55.29
CA PHE A 322 -28.39 35.25 -56.20
C PHE A 322 -28.78 36.74 -56.28
N GLU A 323 -28.85 37.45 -55.16
CA GLU A 323 -29.09 38.91 -55.14
C GLU A 323 -27.98 39.70 -55.85
N GLU A 324 -26.71 39.29 -55.69
CA GLU A 324 -25.58 39.89 -56.37
C GLU A 324 -25.68 39.74 -57.90
N GLU A 325 -25.98 38.53 -58.39
CA GLU A 325 -26.19 38.26 -59.82
C GLU A 325 -27.39 39.03 -60.40
N GLU A 326 -28.51 39.11 -59.68
CA GLU A 326 -29.67 39.91 -60.08
C GLU A 326 -29.31 41.39 -60.19
N THR A 327 -28.57 41.91 -59.20
CA THR A 327 -28.14 43.31 -59.16
C THR A 327 -27.17 43.62 -60.31
N GLU A 328 -26.21 42.74 -60.59
CA GLU A 328 -25.30 42.88 -61.72
C GLU A 328 -26.04 42.86 -63.05
N ARG A 329 -27.04 41.97 -63.22
CA ARG A 329 -27.88 41.96 -64.42
C ARG A 329 -28.63 43.27 -64.58
N THR A 330 -29.27 43.78 -63.52
CA THR A 330 -29.98 45.07 -63.60
C THR A 330 -29.04 46.22 -63.92
N LEU A 331 -27.85 46.27 -63.31
CA LEU A 331 -26.83 47.27 -63.62
C LEU A 331 -26.37 47.19 -65.07
N SER A 332 -26.20 45.98 -65.62
CA SER A 332 -25.84 45.77 -67.02
C SER A 332 -26.93 46.26 -67.98
N GLU A 333 -28.20 46.00 -67.68
CA GLU A 333 -29.35 46.47 -68.46
C GLU A 333 -29.45 48.00 -68.43
N ILE A 334 -29.25 48.62 -67.26
CA ILE A 334 -29.20 50.08 -67.11
C ILE A 334 -28.05 50.66 -67.94
N ALA A 335 -26.87 50.04 -67.92
CA ALA A 335 -25.71 50.50 -68.70
C ALA A 335 -25.94 50.39 -70.22
N VAL A 336 -26.55 49.30 -70.69
CA VAL A 336 -26.95 49.15 -72.10
C VAL A 336 -27.97 50.21 -72.50
N ARG A 337 -28.98 50.46 -71.66
CA ARG A 337 -30.02 51.47 -71.90
C ARG A 337 -29.44 52.89 -71.90
N GLN A 338 -28.49 53.20 -71.02
CA GLN A 338 -27.77 54.47 -71.03
C GLN A 338 -26.92 54.64 -72.30
N ARG A 339 -26.20 53.60 -72.75
CA ARG A 339 -25.46 53.64 -74.03
C ARG A 339 -26.38 53.86 -75.23
N ALA A 340 -27.53 53.18 -75.28
CA ALA A 340 -28.52 53.37 -76.34
C ALA A 340 -29.10 54.79 -76.34
N ASN A 341 -29.40 55.35 -75.17
CA ASN A 341 -29.87 56.73 -75.04
C ASN A 341 -28.80 57.75 -75.47
N LEU A 342 -27.53 57.54 -75.10
CA LEU A 342 -26.42 58.40 -75.52
C LEU A 342 -26.17 58.32 -77.03
N ALA A 343 -26.26 57.13 -77.64
CA ALA A 343 -26.15 56.94 -79.07
C ALA A 343 -27.31 57.63 -79.82
N SER A 344 -28.54 57.50 -79.33
CA SER A 344 -29.71 58.19 -79.90
C SER A 344 -29.62 59.72 -79.75
N GLN A 345 -29.10 60.22 -78.63
CA GLN A 345 -28.82 61.66 -78.45
C GLN A 345 -27.71 62.15 -79.40
N ALA A 346 -26.67 61.35 -79.64
CA ALA A 346 -25.62 61.67 -80.61
C ALA A 346 -26.13 61.68 -82.06
N GLU A 347 -26.99 60.72 -82.45
CA GLU A 347 -27.68 60.73 -83.75
C GLU A 347 -28.64 61.93 -83.91
N MET A 348 -29.38 62.29 -82.86
CA MET A 348 -30.22 63.49 -82.85
C MET A 348 -29.40 64.79 -82.92
N ALA A 349 -28.20 64.83 -82.35
CA ALA A 349 -27.28 65.97 -82.46
C ALA A 349 -26.66 66.07 -83.88
N ALA A 350 -26.33 64.94 -84.50
CA ALA A 350 -25.80 64.88 -85.87
C ALA A 350 -26.85 65.31 -86.92
N SER A 351 -28.12 64.92 -86.76
CA SER A 351 -29.19 65.34 -87.67
C SER A 351 -29.50 66.85 -87.59
N ARG A 352 -29.30 67.47 -86.42
CA ARG A 352 -29.43 68.93 -86.23
C ARG A 352 -28.28 69.76 -86.82
N HIS A 353 -27.11 69.17 -87.07
CA HIS A 353 -26.00 69.86 -87.73
C HIS A 353 -26.04 69.79 -89.26
N SER A 354 -26.69 68.78 -89.86
CA SER A 354 -26.80 68.67 -91.34
C SER A 354 -27.78 69.66 -91.99
N SER A 355 -28.52 70.45 -91.20
CA SER A 355 -29.53 71.40 -91.70
C SER A 355 -29.11 72.88 -91.58
N LYS A 356 -27.84 73.18 -91.25
CA LYS A 356 -27.33 74.56 -91.12
C LYS A 356 -26.24 74.99 -92.10
N GLU A 357 -25.81 74.12 -93.02
CA GLU A 357 -24.85 74.48 -94.08
C GLU A 357 -25.45 74.21 -95.46
N PHE A 358 -26.42 75.02 -95.89
CA PHE A 358 -26.68 75.29 -97.31
C PHE A 358 -27.53 76.56 -97.44
N LYS A 359 -26.84 77.71 -97.51
CA LYS A 359 -27.10 78.92 -98.34
C LYS A 359 -26.65 80.22 -97.64
N ASN A 360 -25.39 80.58 -97.86
CA ASN A 360 -25.03 81.87 -98.47
C ASN A 360 -23.63 81.74 -99.08
N ASP A 361 -23.55 82.11 -100.37
CA ASP A 361 -22.42 82.23 -101.31
C ASP A 361 -21.55 81.00 -101.64
#